data_AF-A0A6I3LQM5-F1
#
_entry.id   AF-A0A6I3LQM5-F1
#
_cell.length_a   1.000
_cell.length_b   1.000
_cell.length_c   1.000
_cell.angle_alpha   90.00
_cell.angle_beta   90.00
_cell.angle_gamma   90.00
#
_symmetry.space_group_name_H-M   'P 1'
#
loop_
_entity.id
_entity.type
_entity.pdbx_description
1 polymer ?
#
loop_
_entity_poly.entity_id
_entity_poly.type
_entity_poly.pdbx_seq_one_letter_code
_entity_poly.pdbx_strand_id
1 'polypeptide(L)'
;MSDNINNRIEFWINLWEDLISNFLKKSYGLSLYSPHILVEDIITEIEENSFQNLDNRAYFYKKLSFYIDNDIIVKNNFKSSFKILRSIFNSERNHYILETSKKIKNEFQEGLYFNSCLEILNIELSKDEEISINFIDSINYLTQSIIVEFIKKGYVLEDIKKFAENIFSDYKKVSGIVNTNYPHNLDEQKYINENGIFNQSKYDEDIIFLMDKLETKDRIHSFLQYFYKTKEKANYIFVVKGLKGSINIEIGGITLYSLENKRFITSERGINDEDIQGRNNNSSERFIQASVEIEYLSPKSSLINALTKLENALDLISCHFKTKTEIEIDSSNYIIVKNGERIFSSWGLNKRENHIKFRDSLILNDFEKDLNSLNDFSFLWSDKKQHKKGHSKLLNAIHWYSKAEQSIKQEDKMLNYWIAIENLFNLEFDILNDVLNSKKKRKIHLIQEVISSTQIFNYIYDYGWELYRHYENQIANQRFSTAKKLPDEVILKANLAVNAGKTIYLEKFIDSLEEIKEHETDLFILQKIENLISFYKDSKFTKKTIEMQIELIESDVLMIYRFRNLIVHNAHFDNALLPYFVWKIRDYSGTLIRKLIQELSVNDNELSNLMIQLFLNKEHFLLELERGKVNMFEDKK
;
A
#
# COMPACT_ATOMS: atom_id res chain seq x y z
N MET A 1 -34.99 11.05 -36.76
CA MET A 1 -35.17 10.50 -35.40
C MET A 1 -36.48 11.04 -34.87
N SER A 2 -37.34 10.23 -34.23
CA SER A 2 -38.59 10.74 -33.65
C SER A 2 -38.30 11.58 -32.40
N ASP A 3 -39.18 12.53 -32.08
CA ASP A 3 -39.02 13.40 -30.91
C ASP A 3 -38.97 12.60 -29.60
N ASN A 4 -39.69 11.48 -29.50
CA ASN A 4 -39.67 10.61 -28.32
C ASN A 4 -38.32 9.95 -28.09
N ILE A 5 -37.65 9.46 -29.14
CA ILE A 5 -36.32 8.84 -29.02
C ILE A 5 -35.30 9.88 -28.57
N ASN A 6 -35.36 11.10 -29.13
CA ASN A 6 -34.49 12.21 -28.71
C ASN A 6 -34.69 12.55 -27.24
N ASN A 7 -35.95 12.68 -26.79
CA ASN A 7 -36.28 12.96 -25.40
C ASN A 7 -35.77 11.86 -24.44
N ARG A 8 -35.85 10.59 -24.83
CA ARG A 8 -35.32 9.46 -24.05
C ARG A 8 -33.80 9.51 -23.91
N ILE A 9 -33.09 9.84 -24.99
CA ILE A 9 -31.63 9.98 -24.98
C ILE A 9 -31.21 11.16 -24.10
N GLU A 10 -31.86 12.32 -24.26
CA GLU A 10 -31.57 13.50 -23.45
C GLU A 10 -31.84 13.23 -21.96
N PHE A 11 -32.96 12.59 -21.63
CA PHE A 11 -33.25 12.14 -20.27
C PHE A 11 -32.14 11.25 -19.70
N TRP A 12 -31.67 10.27 -20.48
CA TRP A 12 -30.63 9.34 -20.03
C TRP A 12 -29.27 10.02 -19.82
N ILE A 13 -28.87 10.95 -20.70
CA ILE A 13 -27.64 11.73 -20.54
C ILE A 13 -27.70 12.57 -19.26
N ASN A 14 -28.83 13.24 -19.01
CA ASN A 14 -29.04 14.01 -17.79
C ASN A 14 -29.00 13.13 -16.54
N LEU A 15 -29.66 11.96 -16.58
CA LEU A 15 -29.63 10.99 -15.49
C LEU A 15 -28.20 10.49 -15.21
N TRP A 16 -27.41 10.22 -16.24
CA TRP A 16 -26.01 9.79 -16.09
C TRP A 16 -25.19 10.84 -15.33
N GLU A 17 -25.27 12.10 -15.77
CA GLU A 17 -24.58 13.20 -15.10
C GLU A 17 -25.08 13.42 -13.67
N ASP A 18 -26.39 13.33 -13.45
CA ASP A 18 -27.01 13.52 -12.14
C ASP A 18 -26.59 12.44 -11.15
N LEU A 19 -26.58 11.16 -11.56
CA LEU A 19 -26.16 10.05 -10.70
C LEU A 19 -24.72 10.23 -10.19
N ILE A 20 -23.83 10.68 -11.07
CA ILE A 20 -22.41 10.89 -10.75
C ILE A 20 -22.23 12.17 -9.92
N SER A 21 -22.82 13.29 -10.35
CA SER A 21 -22.69 14.59 -9.66
C SER A 21 -23.35 14.58 -8.28
N ASN A 22 -24.38 13.75 -8.09
CA ASN A 22 -25.08 13.56 -6.83
C ASN A 22 -24.70 12.26 -6.10
N PHE A 23 -23.56 11.64 -6.42
CA PHE A 23 -23.12 10.36 -5.82
C PHE A 23 -23.18 10.35 -4.28
N LEU A 24 -22.81 11.45 -3.62
CA LEU A 24 -22.82 11.56 -2.15
C LEU A 24 -24.19 11.93 -1.55
N LYS A 25 -25.25 12.06 -2.37
CA LYS A 25 -26.60 12.38 -1.89
C LYS A 25 -27.30 11.11 -1.41
N LYS A 26 -27.99 11.21 -0.26
CA LYS A 26 -28.57 10.06 0.45
C LYS A 26 -29.80 9.43 -0.21
N SER A 27 -30.57 10.19 -0.99
CA SER A 27 -31.91 9.77 -1.45
C SER A 27 -32.05 9.54 -2.96
N TYR A 28 -31.10 10.03 -3.77
CA TYR A 28 -31.16 9.94 -5.25
C TYR A 28 -29.76 9.85 -5.89
N GLY A 29 -28.75 9.44 -5.12
CA GLY A 29 -27.39 9.23 -5.62
C GLY A 29 -27.20 7.85 -6.28
N LEU A 30 -26.08 7.69 -6.98
CA LEU A 30 -25.61 6.43 -7.54
C LEU A 30 -25.46 5.34 -6.45
N SER A 31 -26.19 4.24 -6.60
CA SER A 31 -25.94 3.02 -5.82
C SER A 31 -24.84 2.20 -6.47
N LEU A 32 -23.74 1.98 -5.74
CA LEU A 32 -22.62 1.19 -6.24
C LEU A 32 -22.84 -0.32 -6.11
N TYR A 33 -23.86 -0.78 -5.39
CA TYR A 33 -24.03 -2.20 -5.09
C TYR A 33 -24.73 -2.96 -6.23
N SER A 34 -23.94 -3.68 -7.03
CA SER A 34 -24.37 -4.50 -8.17
C SER A 34 -24.17 -6.01 -7.91
N PRO A 35 -24.66 -6.91 -8.80
CA PRO A 35 -24.32 -8.33 -8.72
C PRO A 35 -22.81 -8.61 -8.72
N HIS A 36 -22.03 -7.79 -9.44
CA HIS A 36 -20.57 -7.90 -9.48
C HIS A 36 -19.96 -7.65 -8.11
N ILE A 37 -20.37 -6.57 -7.43
CA ILE A 37 -19.92 -6.25 -6.07
C ILE A 37 -20.27 -7.38 -5.09
N LEU A 38 -21.50 -7.88 -5.14
CA LEU A 38 -21.93 -8.96 -4.26
C LEU A 38 -21.02 -10.19 -4.40
N VAL A 39 -20.65 -10.56 -5.63
CA VAL A 39 -19.75 -11.70 -5.87
C VAL A 39 -18.36 -11.43 -5.32
N GLU A 40 -17.83 -10.21 -5.45
CA GLU A 40 -16.53 -9.83 -4.86
C GLU A 40 -16.55 -9.81 -3.33
N ASP A 41 -17.62 -9.33 -2.71
CA ASP A 41 -17.76 -9.32 -1.25
C ASP A 41 -17.82 -10.74 -0.70
N ILE A 42 -18.51 -11.66 -1.38
CA ILE A 42 -18.54 -13.09 -1.02
C ILE A 42 -17.14 -13.69 -1.09
N ILE A 43 -16.38 -13.42 -2.16
CA ILE A 43 -15.00 -13.90 -2.31
C ILE A 43 -14.14 -13.37 -1.17
N THR A 44 -14.19 -12.06 -0.93
CA THR A 44 -13.39 -11.37 0.10
C THR A 44 -13.70 -11.91 1.49
N GLU A 45 -14.98 -12.08 1.85
CA GLU A 45 -15.35 -12.60 3.16
C GLU A 45 -14.85 -14.05 3.39
N ILE A 46 -14.82 -14.88 2.33
CA ILE A 46 -14.28 -16.23 2.43
C ILE A 46 -12.75 -16.21 2.53
N GLU A 47 -12.06 -15.41 1.71
CA GLU A 47 -10.60 -15.36 1.67
C GLU A 47 -9.99 -14.69 2.92
N GLU A 48 -10.61 -13.60 3.39
CA GLU A 48 -10.11 -12.75 4.48
C GLU A 48 -10.70 -13.05 5.86
N ASN A 49 -11.92 -13.60 5.94
CA ASN A 49 -12.61 -13.83 7.23
C ASN A 49 -13.08 -15.28 7.41
N SER A 50 -12.73 -16.18 6.48
CA SER A 50 -13.14 -17.59 6.51
C SER A 50 -14.67 -17.78 6.63
N PHE A 51 -15.45 -16.77 6.22
CA PHE A 51 -16.91 -16.79 6.25
C PHE A 51 -17.53 -17.05 7.64
N GLN A 52 -16.87 -16.58 8.71
CA GLN A 52 -17.28 -16.84 10.10
C GLN A 52 -18.44 -15.94 10.57
N ASN A 53 -18.64 -14.76 9.98
CA ASN A 53 -19.66 -13.82 10.42
C ASN A 53 -21.05 -14.21 9.88
N LEU A 54 -21.95 -14.62 10.78
CA LEU A 54 -23.29 -15.07 10.44
C LEU A 54 -24.19 -13.97 9.85
N ASP A 55 -24.03 -12.72 10.31
CA ASP A 55 -24.82 -11.58 9.81
C ASP A 55 -24.45 -11.27 8.36
N ASN A 56 -23.15 -11.31 8.04
CA ASN A 56 -22.65 -11.15 6.67
C ASN A 56 -23.20 -12.25 5.75
N ARG A 57 -23.17 -13.52 6.19
CA ARG A 57 -23.75 -14.64 5.42
C ARG A 57 -25.23 -14.42 5.12
N ALA A 58 -26.02 -14.02 6.12
CA ALA A 58 -27.45 -13.77 5.96
C ALA A 58 -27.71 -12.61 4.97
N TYR A 59 -26.93 -11.53 5.07
CA TYR A 59 -27.01 -10.39 4.16
C TYR A 59 -26.72 -10.79 2.71
N PHE A 60 -25.60 -11.49 2.44
CA PHE A 60 -25.24 -11.92 1.10
C PHE A 60 -26.26 -12.88 0.50
N TYR A 61 -26.77 -13.83 1.29
CA TYR A 61 -27.81 -14.76 0.84
C TYR A 61 -29.09 -14.04 0.39
N LYS A 62 -29.52 -13.02 1.16
CA LYS A 62 -30.67 -12.19 0.82
C LYS A 62 -30.45 -11.43 -0.50
N LYS A 63 -29.26 -10.86 -0.68
CA LYS A 63 -28.89 -10.13 -1.91
C LYS A 63 -28.79 -11.05 -3.13
N LEU A 64 -28.22 -12.25 -2.99
CA LEU A 64 -28.21 -13.27 -4.05
C LEU A 64 -29.63 -13.61 -4.51
N SER A 65 -30.52 -13.85 -3.53
CA SER A 65 -31.93 -14.14 -3.81
C SER A 65 -32.61 -12.97 -4.55
N PHE A 66 -32.37 -11.74 -4.10
CA PHE A 66 -32.90 -10.55 -4.76
C PHE A 66 -32.46 -10.44 -6.22
N TYR A 67 -31.18 -10.60 -6.55
CA TYR A 67 -30.71 -10.46 -7.93
C TYR A 67 -31.21 -11.57 -8.86
N ILE A 68 -31.35 -12.80 -8.38
CA ILE A 68 -31.98 -13.90 -9.15
C ILE A 68 -33.40 -13.51 -9.57
N ASP A 69 -34.13 -12.82 -8.69
CA ASP A 69 -35.55 -12.52 -8.86
C ASP A 69 -35.83 -11.14 -9.46
N ASN A 70 -34.87 -10.22 -9.52
CA ASN A 70 -35.09 -8.84 -9.93
C ASN A 70 -34.13 -8.31 -11.01
N ASP A 71 -32.90 -8.82 -11.12
CA ASP A 71 -31.96 -8.38 -12.15
C ASP A 71 -32.24 -9.12 -13.47
N ILE A 72 -32.54 -8.37 -14.52
CA ILE A 72 -32.90 -8.91 -15.84
C ILE A 72 -31.72 -9.61 -16.53
N ILE A 73 -30.50 -9.09 -16.37
CA ILE A 73 -29.28 -9.68 -16.94
C ILE A 73 -28.94 -10.98 -16.21
N VAL A 74 -29.04 -10.99 -14.88
CA VAL A 74 -28.84 -12.20 -14.07
C VAL A 74 -29.86 -13.27 -14.45
N LYS A 75 -31.13 -12.91 -14.61
CA LYS A 75 -32.20 -13.85 -15.04
C LYS A 75 -31.94 -14.46 -16.40
N ASN A 76 -31.43 -13.68 -17.34
CA ASN A 76 -31.29 -14.11 -18.73
C ASN A 76 -29.98 -14.86 -18.95
N ASN A 77 -28.88 -14.41 -18.32
CA ASN A 77 -27.53 -14.85 -18.68
C ASN A 77 -26.83 -15.63 -17.56
N PHE A 78 -27.14 -15.35 -16.28
CA PHE A 78 -26.40 -15.91 -15.12
C PHE A 78 -27.25 -16.78 -14.18
N LYS A 79 -28.50 -17.04 -14.53
CA LYS A 79 -29.50 -17.64 -13.64
C LYS A 79 -29.07 -18.98 -13.07
N SER A 80 -28.46 -19.83 -13.89
CA SER A 80 -27.98 -21.14 -13.46
C SER A 80 -26.85 -21.01 -12.44
N SER A 81 -25.84 -20.18 -12.73
CA SER A 81 -24.68 -19.93 -11.86
C SER A 81 -25.11 -19.33 -10.52
N PHE A 82 -25.98 -18.33 -10.52
CA PHE A 82 -26.50 -17.72 -9.29
C PHE A 82 -27.39 -18.68 -8.49
N LYS A 83 -28.21 -19.53 -9.14
CA LYS A 83 -28.99 -20.55 -8.45
C LYS A 83 -28.12 -21.62 -7.80
N ILE A 84 -27.06 -22.06 -8.48
CA ILE A 84 -26.07 -22.99 -7.91
C ILE A 84 -25.45 -22.34 -6.67
N LEU A 85 -24.90 -21.12 -6.80
CA LEU A 85 -24.29 -20.38 -5.70
C LEU A 85 -25.24 -20.24 -4.51
N ARG A 86 -26.50 -19.86 -4.75
CA ARG A 86 -27.53 -19.77 -3.71
C ARG A 86 -27.80 -21.11 -3.03
N SER A 87 -27.88 -22.21 -3.78
CA SER A 87 -28.20 -23.53 -3.22
C SER A 87 -27.13 -24.07 -2.27
N ILE A 88 -25.86 -23.73 -2.51
CA ILE A 88 -24.72 -24.17 -1.70
C ILE A 88 -24.34 -23.17 -0.60
N PHE A 89 -24.91 -21.97 -0.61
CA PHE A 89 -24.42 -20.82 0.17
C PHE A 89 -24.44 -21.04 1.70
N ASN A 90 -25.48 -21.74 2.18
CA ASN A 90 -25.67 -22.05 3.59
C ASN A 90 -25.04 -23.39 4.00
N SER A 91 -24.23 -24.01 3.13
CA SER A 91 -23.46 -25.21 3.47
C SER A 91 -22.11 -24.85 4.09
N GLU A 92 -21.42 -25.84 4.65
CA GLU A 92 -20.03 -25.71 5.11
C GLU A 92 -19.00 -25.78 3.95
N ARG A 93 -19.47 -25.83 2.69
CA ARG A 93 -18.62 -26.00 1.50
C ARG A 93 -18.04 -24.67 1.01
N ASN A 94 -17.33 -23.94 1.88
CA ASN A 94 -16.78 -22.61 1.57
C ASN A 94 -15.92 -22.59 0.30
N HIS A 95 -15.12 -23.63 0.06
CA HIS A 95 -14.31 -23.73 -1.15
C HIS A 95 -15.17 -23.79 -2.43
N TYR A 96 -16.30 -24.51 -2.40
CA TYR A 96 -17.19 -24.61 -3.56
C TYR A 96 -17.94 -23.30 -3.83
N ILE A 97 -18.29 -22.57 -2.76
CA ILE A 97 -18.83 -21.21 -2.86
C ILE A 97 -17.80 -20.29 -3.51
N LEU A 98 -16.54 -20.33 -3.03
CA LEU A 98 -15.45 -19.52 -3.53
C LEU A 98 -15.19 -19.73 -5.03
N GLU A 99 -15.04 -20.98 -5.47
CA GLU A 99 -14.78 -21.30 -6.88
C GLU A 99 -15.95 -20.91 -7.80
N THR A 100 -17.20 -21.10 -7.35
CA THR A 100 -18.38 -20.67 -8.10
C THR A 100 -18.41 -19.14 -8.24
N SER A 101 -18.14 -18.42 -7.16
CA SER A 101 -18.06 -16.96 -7.18
C SER A 101 -16.93 -16.45 -8.08
N LYS A 102 -15.74 -17.07 -8.04
CA LYS A 102 -14.61 -16.73 -8.92
C LYS A 102 -14.95 -16.91 -10.40
N LYS A 103 -15.67 -17.99 -10.74
CA LYS A 103 -16.14 -18.20 -12.12
C LYS A 103 -17.07 -17.08 -12.59
N ILE A 104 -18.08 -16.73 -11.78
CA ILE A 104 -19.01 -15.63 -12.09
C ILE A 104 -18.26 -14.30 -12.22
N LYS A 105 -17.31 -14.04 -11.32
CA LYS A 105 -16.46 -12.84 -11.38
C LYS A 105 -15.69 -12.75 -12.71
N ASN A 106 -15.10 -13.85 -13.18
CA ASN A 106 -14.39 -13.85 -14.46
C ASN A 106 -15.33 -13.51 -15.63
N GLU A 107 -16.53 -14.07 -15.66
CA GLU A 107 -17.55 -13.76 -16.68
C GLU A 107 -17.93 -12.26 -16.68
N PHE A 108 -17.98 -11.62 -15.51
CA PHE A 108 -18.16 -10.17 -15.40
C PHE A 108 -16.95 -9.39 -15.91
N GLN A 109 -15.73 -9.80 -15.55
CA GLN A 109 -14.50 -9.15 -16.00
C GLN A 109 -14.27 -9.24 -17.52
N GLU A 110 -14.76 -10.31 -18.15
CA GLU A 110 -14.81 -10.50 -19.61
C GLU A 110 -15.86 -9.60 -20.29
N GLY A 111 -16.72 -8.93 -19.52
CA GLY A 111 -17.68 -7.95 -20.01
C GLY A 111 -19.04 -8.54 -20.40
N LEU A 112 -19.33 -9.80 -20.08
CA LEU A 112 -20.61 -10.42 -20.45
C LEU A 112 -21.82 -9.69 -19.86
N TYR A 113 -21.75 -9.31 -18.57
CA TYR A 113 -22.81 -8.54 -17.93
C TYR A 113 -22.91 -7.12 -18.49
N PHE A 114 -21.78 -6.44 -18.68
CA PHE A 114 -21.71 -5.11 -19.28
C PHE A 114 -22.32 -5.05 -20.69
N ASN A 115 -21.94 -5.99 -21.57
CA ASN A 115 -22.46 -6.05 -22.93
C ASN A 115 -23.98 -6.22 -22.95
N SER A 116 -24.51 -7.10 -22.09
CA SER A 116 -25.97 -7.29 -21.98
C SER A 116 -26.69 -6.07 -21.39
N CYS A 117 -26.08 -5.33 -20.47
CA CYS A 117 -26.60 -4.04 -20.03
C CYS A 117 -26.73 -3.05 -21.20
N LEU A 118 -25.72 -2.98 -22.09
CA LEU A 118 -25.76 -2.10 -23.26
C LEU A 118 -26.81 -2.52 -24.30
N GLU A 119 -27.00 -3.82 -24.50
CA GLU A 119 -28.05 -4.34 -25.39
C GLU A 119 -29.44 -3.91 -24.92
N ILE A 120 -29.73 -4.08 -23.63
CA ILE A 120 -31.01 -3.67 -23.04
C ILE A 120 -31.15 -2.15 -23.05
N LEU A 121 -30.09 -1.41 -22.73
CA LEU A 121 -30.08 0.06 -22.81
C LEU A 121 -30.46 0.53 -24.22
N ASN A 122 -29.86 -0.05 -25.26
CA ASN A 122 -30.18 0.29 -26.64
C ASN A 122 -31.64 -0.02 -27.00
N ILE A 123 -32.17 -1.14 -26.53
CA ILE A 123 -33.59 -1.49 -26.73
C ILE A 123 -34.49 -0.45 -26.06
N GLU A 124 -34.22 -0.07 -24.81
CA GLU A 124 -35.06 0.88 -24.07
C GLU A 124 -35.00 2.31 -24.64
N LEU A 125 -33.83 2.75 -25.10
CA LEU A 125 -33.65 4.09 -25.69
C LEU A 125 -34.20 4.20 -27.12
N SER A 126 -34.30 3.08 -27.85
CA SER A 126 -34.76 3.07 -29.25
C SER A 126 -36.29 2.93 -29.40
N LYS A 127 -37.03 2.76 -28.30
CA LYS A 127 -38.50 2.68 -28.35
C LYS A 127 -39.11 4.05 -28.65
N ASP A 128 -39.96 4.11 -29.67
CA ASP A 128 -40.73 5.30 -30.02
C ASP A 128 -41.98 5.43 -29.13
N GLU A 129 -41.76 5.57 -27.82
CA GLU A 129 -42.78 5.64 -26.78
C GLU A 129 -42.49 6.82 -25.84
N GLU A 130 -43.52 7.40 -25.23
CA GLU A 130 -43.33 8.41 -24.18
C GLU A 130 -42.59 7.84 -22.97
N ILE A 131 -41.93 8.71 -22.19
CA ILE A 131 -41.20 8.35 -20.98
C ILE A 131 -42.20 7.89 -19.91
N SER A 132 -42.08 6.64 -19.47
CA SER A 132 -42.91 6.04 -18.42
C SER A 132 -42.11 5.79 -17.14
N ILE A 133 -42.80 5.57 -16.02
CA ILE A 133 -42.16 5.22 -14.73
C ILE A 133 -41.33 3.94 -14.85
N ASN A 134 -41.85 2.92 -15.56
CA ASN A 134 -41.13 1.67 -15.79
C ASN A 134 -39.83 1.90 -16.58
N PHE A 135 -39.86 2.81 -17.57
CA PHE A 135 -38.66 3.20 -18.30
C PHE A 135 -37.65 3.90 -17.36
N ILE A 136 -38.10 4.85 -16.53
CA ILE A 136 -37.24 5.56 -15.57
C ILE A 136 -36.55 4.56 -14.63
N ASP A 137 -37.30 3.66 -14.01
CA ASP A 137 -36.76 2.68 -13.06
C ASP A 137 -35.76 1.73 -13.72
N SER A 138 -36.10 1.23 -14.92
CA SER A 138 -35.24 0.33 -15.70
C SER A 138 -33.94 1.01 -16.13
N ILE A 139 -34.04 2.21 -16.73
CA ILE A 139 -32.89 2.98 -17.21
C ILE A 139 -32.00 3.41 -16.05
N ASN A 140 -32.57 3.80 -14.90
CA ASN A 140 -31.80 4.12 -13.71
C ASN A 140 -30.99 2.90 -13.24
N TYR A 141 -31.63 1.74 -13.13
CA TYR A 141 -30.94 0.51 -12.75
C TYR A 141 -29.82 0.11 -13.71
N LEU A 142 -30.08 0.16 -15.03
CA LEU A 142 -29.10 -0.15 -16.07
C LEU A 142 -27.93 0.83 -16.03
N THR A 143 -28.21 2.13 -15.91
CA THR A 143 -27.20 3.18 -15.88
C THR A 143 -26.26 3.00 -14.70
N GLN A 144 -26.80 2.75 -13.50
CA GLN A 144 -25.99 2.46 -12.32
C GLN A 144 -25.11 1.23 -12.52
N SER A 145 -25.67 0.17 -13.10
CA SER A 145 -24.93 -1.07 -13.37
C SER A 145 -23.78 -0.85 -14.36
N ILE A 146 -24.01 -0.10 -15.44
CA ILE A 146 -22.98 0.26 -16.43
C ILE A 146 -21.88 1.11 -15.80
N ILE A 147 -22.22 2.11 -14.98
CA ILE A 147 -21.25 2.92 -14.24
C ILE A 147 -20.40 2.03 -13.32
N VAL A 148 -21.02 1.11 -12.58
CA VAL A 148 -20.29 0.17 -11.70
C VAL A 148 -19.34 -0.71 -12.50
N GLU A 149 -19.74 -1.21 -13.67
CA GLU A 149 -18.85 -2.01 -14.52
C GLU A 149 -17.66 -1.19 -15.04
N PHE A 150 -17.83 0.10 -15.36
CA PHE A 150 -16.71 0.98 -15.68
C PHE A 150 -15.76 1.16 -14.49
N ILE A 151 -16.30 1.36 -13.28
CA ILE A 151 -15.50 1.43 -12.06
C ILE A 151 -14.71 0.13 -11.86
N LYS A 152 -15.35 -1.03 -12.12
CA LYS A 152 -14.69 -2.35 -12.04
C LYS A 152 -13.64 -2.57 -13.10
N LYS A 153 -13.75 -1.91 -14.26
CA LYS A 153 -12.68 -1.88 -15.26
C LYS A 153 -11.48 -1.02 -14.85
N GLY A 154 -11.65 -0.20 -13.81
CA GLY A 154 -10.63 0.65 -13.23
C GLY A 154 -10.83 2.13 -13.49
N TYR A 155 -11.98 2.56 -14.04
CA TYR A 155 -12.26 3.97 -14.25
C TYR A 155 -12.70 4.67 -12.95
N VAL A 156 -12.30 5.94 -12.76
CA VAL A 156 -12.84 6.81 -11.69
C VAL A 156 -14.04 7.61 -12.20
N LEU A 157 -14.91 8.04 -11.28
CA LEU A 157 -16.13 8.77 -11.62
C LEU A 157 -15.86 10.05 -12.42
N GLU A 158 -14.74 10.75 -12.17
CA GLU A 158 -14.34 11.94 -12.93
C GLU A 158 -14.12 11.65 -14.42
N ASP A 159 -13.57 10.47 -14.75
CA ASP A 159 -13.38 10.07 -16.15
C ASP A 159 -14.71 9.62 -16.76
N ILE A 160 -15.50 8.83 -16.01
CA ILE A 160 -16.80 8.27 -16.46
C ILE A 160 -17.84 9.37 -16.71
N LYS A 161 -17.76 10.49 -15.99
CA LYS A 161 -18.76 11.58 -16.02
C LYS A 161 -19.12 12.01 -17.44
N LYS A 162 -18.12 12.12 -18.32
CA LYS A 162 -18.32 12.62 -19.70
C LYS A 162 -18.65 11.53 -20.72
N PHE A 163 -18.65 10.24 -20.35
CA PHE A 163 -18.78 9.18 -21.36
C PHE A 163 -20.11 9.23 -22.10
N ALA A 164 -21.23 9.42 -21.40
CA ALA A 164 -22.55 9.52 -22.01
C ALA A 164 -22.65 10.74 -22.95
N GLU A 165 -22.13 11.89 -22.54
CA GLU A 165 -22.06 13.09 -23.38
C GLU A 165 -21.17 12.84 -24.62
N ASN A 166 -20.00 12.22 -24.45
CA ASN A 166 -19.04 11.98 -25.52
C ASN A 166 -19.62 11.08 -26.62
N ILE A 167 -20.30 9.98 -26.28
CA ILE A 167 -20.85 9.06 -27.30
C ILE A 167 -21.99 9.70 -28.11
N PHE A 168 -22.67 10.70 -27.56
CA PHE A 168 -23.68 11.50 -28.24
C PHE A 168 -23.18 12.85 -28.73
N SER A 169 -21.87 13.11 -28.59
CA SER A 169 -21.28 14.37 -29.06
C SER A 169 -21.31 14.47 -30.59
N ASP A 170 -21.39 15.72 -31.05
CA ASP A 170 -21.32 16.09 -32.45
C ASP A 170 -19.99 16.80 -32.77
N TYR A 171 -19.60 16.87 -34.04
CA TYR A 171 -18.39 17.57 -34.44
C TYR A 171 -18.62 19.07 -34.54
N LYS A 172 -17.54 19.83 -34.31
CA LYS A 172 -17.49 21.28 -34.49
C LYS A 172 -16.34 21.65 -35.39
N LYS A 173 -16.55 22.63 -36.28
CA LYS A 173 -15.49 23.22 -37.10
C LYS A 173 -14.93 24.45 -36.39
N VAL A 174 -13.69 24.38 -35.91
CA VAL A 174 -13.00 25.47 -35.21
C VAL A 174 -11.73 25.81 -36.00
N SER A 175 -11.65 27.06 -36.48
CA SER A 175 -10.49 27.54 -37.27
C SER A 175 -10.14 26.67 -38.49
N GLY A 176 -11.15 26.06 -39.12
CA GLY A 176 -10.96 25.17 -40.29
C GLY A 176 -10.60 23.72 -39.95
N ILE A 177 -10.53 23.36 -38.66
CA ILE A 177 -10.24 22.00 -38.18
C ILE A 177 -11.52 21.40 -37.59
N VAL A 178 -11.78 20.13 -37.89
CA VAL A 178 -12.88 19.37 -37.28
C VAL A 178 -12.45 18.83 -35.92
N ASN A 179 -13.24 19.11 -34.88
CA ASN A 179 -13.01 18.60 -33.53
C ASN A 179 -14.27 17.90 -33.02
N THR A 180 -14.09 16.74 -32.38
CA THR A 180 -15.17 15.95 -31.77
C THR A 180 -14.67 15.28 -30.50
N ASN A 181 -15.57 15.08 -29.54
CA ASN A 181 -15.30 14.28 -28.34
C ASN A 181 -15.76 12.83 -28.51
N TYR A 182 -16.35 12.49 -29.66
CA TYR A 182 -16.88 11.16 -29.93
C TYR A 182 -15.71 10.16 -30.01
N PRO A 183 -15.76 9.05 -29.25
CA PRO A 183 -14.70 8.05 -29.29
C PRO A 183 -14.73 7.32 -30.64
N HIS A 184 -13.72 7.56 -31.47
CA HIS A 184 -13.53 6.92 -32.76
C HIS A 184 -12.17 6.22 -32.86
N ASN A 185 -12.10 5.19 -33.70
CA ASN A 185 -10.89 4.38 -33.92
C ASN A 185 -10.14 4.75 -35.22
N LEU A 186 -10.28 5.99 -35.70
CA LEU A 186 -9.46 6.45 -36.83
C LEU A 186 -7.98 6.48 -36.41
N ASP A 187 -7.15 5.75 -37.15
CA ASP A 187 -5.71 5.66 -36.91
C ASP A 187 -5.00 6.87 -37.52
N GLU A 188 -4.58 7.81 -36.67
CA GLU A 188 -3.88 9.04 -37.06
C GLU A 188 -2.63 8.76 -37.92
N GLN A 189 -1.96 7.61 -37.75
CA GLN A 189 -0.76 7.29 -38.52
C GLN A 189 -1.05 7.13 -40.02
N LYS A 190 -2.28 6.76 -40.39
CA LYS A 190 -2.70 6.62 -41.80
C LYS A 190 -2.81 7.96 -42.53
N TYR A 191 -2.75 9.06 -41.80
CA TYR A 191 -2.84 10.42 -42.34
C TYR A 191 -1.48 11.11 -42.37
N ILE A 192 -0.42 10.46 -41.87
CA ILE A 192 0.96 10.96 -41.96
C ILE A 192 1.55 10.45 -43.29
N ASN A 193 2.04 11.36 -44.14
CA ASN A 193 2.70 10.99 -45.38
C ASN A 193 4.16 10.52 -45.14
N GLU A 194 4.83 10.03 -46.18
CA GLU A 194 6.22 9.54 -46.13
C GLU A 194 7.23 10.58 -45.61
N ASN A 195 6.89 11.88 -45.68
CA ASN A 195 7.70 12.99 -45.19
C ASN A 195 7.37 13.38 -43.73
N GLY A 196 6.51 12.63 -43.03
CA GLY A 196 6.10 12.92 -41.66
C GLY A 196 5.07 14.04 -41.50
N ILE A 197 4.43 14.49 -42.60
CA ILE A 197 3.43 15.57 -42.59
C ILE A 197 2.03 14.98 -42.45
N PHE A 198 1.27 15.47 -41.47
CA PHE A 198 -0.11 15.07 -41.21
C PHE A 198 -1.11 15.73 -42.18
N ASN A 199 -1.94 14.93 -42.84
CA ASN A 199 -2.99 15.38 -43.77
C ASN A 199 -4.31 15.65 -43.02
N GLN A 200 -4.41 16.85 -42.45
CA GLN A 200 -5.58 17.28 -41.69
C GLN A 200 -6.89 17.24 -42.51
N SER A 201 -6.86 17.64 -43.79
CA SER A 201 -8.08 17.72 -44.62
C SER A 201 -8.75 16.37 -44.79
N LYS A 202 -7.96 15.33 -45.07
CA LYS A 202 -8.49 13.97 -45.23
C LYS A 202 -8.99 13.39 -43.90
N TYR A 203 -8.26 13.65 -42.82
CA TYR A 203 -8.69 13.24 -41.48
C TYR A 203 -10.05 13.85 -41.11
N ASP A 204 -10.21 15.14 -41.35
CA ASP A 204 -11.44 15.88 -41.08
C ASP A 204 -12.62 15.36 -41.93
N GLU A 205 -12.40 15.03 -43.21
CA GLU A 205 -13.40 14.42 -44.09
C GLU A 205 -13.86 13.04 -43.59
N ASP A 206 -12.92 12.18 -43.18
CA ASP A 206 -13.22 10.84 -42.67
C ASP A 206 -13.96 10.89 -41.33
N ILE A 207 -13.66 11.88 -40.47
CA ILE A 207 -14.42 12.14 -39.23
C ILE A 207 -15.87 12.54 -39.54
N ILE A 208 -16.07 13.50 -40.44
CA ILE A 208 -17.43 13.95 -40.82
C ILE A 208 -18.24 12.77 -41.36
N PHE A 209 -17.64 12.01 -42.29
CA PHE A 209 -18.30 10.85 -42.89
C PHE A 209 -18.67 9.76 -41.88
N LEU A 210 -17.80 9.51 -40.89
CA LEU A 210 -18.08 8.60 -39.79
C LEU A 210 -19.28 9.11 -38.98
N MET A 211 -19.22 10.37 -38.54
CA MET A 211 -20.20 10.93 -37.61
C MET A 211 -21.60 11.08 -38.22
N ASP A 212 -21.69 11.46 -39.49
CA ASP A 212 -22.96 11.60 -40.23
C ASP A 212 -23.70 10.26 -40.40
N LYS A 213 -23.02 9.12 -40.21
CA LYS A 213 -23.60 7.77 -40.34
C LYS A 213 -23.97 7.09 -39.03
N LEU A 214 -23.65 7.68 -37.88
CA LEU A 214 -23.86 7.03 -36.59
C LEU A 214 -25.34 6.97 -36.20
N GLU A 215 -25.85 5.76 -35.98
CA GLU A 215 -27.17 5.54 -35.35
C GLU A 215 -27.06 5.48 -33.81
N THR A 216 -28.20 5.52 -33.11
CA THR A 216 -28.24 5.36 -31.63
C THR A 216 -27.49 4.11 -31.17
N LYS A 217 -27.68 3.01 -31.90
CA LYS A 217 -27.04 1.74 -31.60
C LYS A 217 -25.53 1.84 -31.69
N ASP A 218 -25.01 2.48 -32.73
CA ASP A 218 -23.56 2.67 -32.91
C ASP A 218 -22.99 3.55 -31.80
N ARG A 219 -23.70 4.62 -31.44
CA ARG A 219 -23.32 5.52 -30.35
C ARG A 219 -23.27 4.79 -29.01
N ILE A 220 -24.30 4.03 -28.64
CA ILE A 220 -24.29 3.23 -27.41
C ILE A 220 -23.19 2.15 -27.45
N HIS A 221 -23.02 1.49 -28.59
CA HIS A 221 -21.98 0.47 -28.77
C HIS A 221 -20.57 1.06 -28.66
N SER A 222 -20.41 2.37 -28.82
CA SER A 222 -19.13 3.06 -28.65
C SER A 222 -18.61 3.01 -27.20
N PHE A 223 -19.48 2.72 -26.22
CA PHE A 223 -19.04 2.38 -24.86
C PHE A 223 -18.07 1.19 -24.81
N LEU A 224 -18.14 0.26 -25.78
CA LEU A 224 -17.20 -0.85 -25.88
C LEU A 224 -15.76 -0.36 -26.09
N GLN A 225 -15.57 0.78 -26.75
CA GLN A 225 -14.23 1.37 -26.95
C GLN A 225 -13.61 1.82 -25.62
N TYR A 226 -14.43 2.33 -24.68
CA TYR A 226 -13.96 2.64 -23.33
C TYR A 226 -13.74 1.36 -22.52
N PHE A 227 -14.68 0.40 -22.56
CA PHE A 227 -14.64 -0.78 -21.71
C PHE A 227 -13.52 -1.75 -22.09
N TYR A 228 -13.29 -1.98 -23.39
CA TYR A 228 -12.24 -2.87 -23.89
C TYR A 228 -10.96 -2.14 -24.30
N LYS A 229 -10.79 -0.89 -23.86
CA LYS A 229 -9.58 -0.12 -24.11
C LYS A 229 -8.35 -0.90 -23.64
N THR A 230 -7.41 -1.15 -24.55
CA THR A 230 -6.14 -1.79 -24.22
C THR A 230 -5.31 -0.83 -23.38
N LYS A 231 -4.83 -1.33 -22.22
CA LYS A 231 -3.92 -0.54 -21.39
C LYS A 231 -2.52 -0.55 -21.99
N GLU A 232 -1.85 0.58 -21.90
CA GLU A 232 -0.50 0.76 -22.42
C GLU A 232 0.43 1.20 -21.29
N LYS A 233 1.74 1.04 -21.43
CA LYS A 233 2.68 1.50 -20.40
C LYS A 233 2.85 3.01 -20.48
N ALA A 234 2.74 3.68 -19.33
CA ALA A 234 3.13 5.07 -19.17
C ALA A 234 3.81 5.31 -17.82
N ASN A 235 4.66 6.33 -17.76
CA ASN A 235 5.36 6.76 -16.55
C ASN A 235 4.65 7.97 -15.95
N TYR A 236 4.23 7.85 -14.69
CA TYR A 236 3.81 9.00 -13.89
C TYR A 236 5.01 9.53 -13.13
N ILE A 237 5.24 10.83 -13.21
CA ILE A 237 6.35 11.47 -12.51
C ILE A 237 5.80 12.42 -11.45
N PHE A 238 6.30 12.25 -10.24
CA PHE A 238 5.93 13.02 -9.05
C PHE A 238 7.16 13.64 -8.39
N VAL A 239 6.91 14.64 -7.56
CA VAL A 239 7.91 15.15 -6.60
C VAL A 239 7.67 14.48 -5.25
N VAL A 240 8.73 13.97 -4.62
CA VAL A 240 8.66 13.34 -3.28
C VAL A 240 9.36 14.24 -2.26
N LYS A 241 8.57 14.99 -1.50
CA LYS A 241 9.06 15.84 -0.41
C LYS A 241 9.52 14.97 0.77
N GLY A 242 10.54 15.42 1.49
CA GLY A 242 11.14 14.63 2.58
C GLY A 242 12.33 13.77 2.15
N LEU A 243 12.59 13.67 0.84
CA LEU A 243 13.77 13.00 0.25
C LEU A 243 14.60 13.99 -0.58
N LYS A 244 15.92 13.93 -0.45
CA LYS A 244 16.87 14.75 -1.22
C LYS A 244 18.13 13.97 -1.60
N GLY A 245 18.89 14.50 -2.55
CA GLY A 245 20.14 13.91 -3.01
C GLY A 245 20.29 13.98 -4.53
N SER A 246 21.47 13.65 -5.03
CA SER A 246 21.72 13.43 -6.45
C SER A 246 21.93 11.94 -6.68
N ILE A 247 20.84 11.24 -7.00
CA ILE A 247 20.80 9.77 -7.14
C ILE A 247 19.97 9.37 -8.37
N ASN A 248 20.11 8.12 -8.80
CA ASN A 248 19.21 7.41 -9.70
C ASN A 248 19.15 5.96 -9.23
N ILE A 249 18.10 5.63 -8.49
CA ILE A 249 17.92 4.31 -7.88
C ILE A 249 16.55 3.76 -8.21
N GLU A 250 16.49 2.45 -8.40
CA GLU A 250 15.23 1.74 -8.63
C GLU A 250 14.86 0.96 -7.37
N ILE A 251 13.62 1.11 -6.91
CA ILE A 251 13.06 0.37 -5.77
C ILE A 251 11.65 -0.08 -6.18
N GLY A 252 11.43 -1.39 -6.26
CA GLY A 252 10.09 -1.94 -6.55
C GLY A 252 9.48 -1.50 -7.88
N GLY A 253 10.31 -1.34 -8.91
CA GLY A 253 9.87 -0.86 -10.24
C GLY A 253 9.54 0.64 -10.27
N ILE A 254 10.06 1.40 -9.31
CA ILE A 254 9.95 2.86 -9.22
C ILE A 254 11.34 3.44 -9.28
N THR A 255 11.56 4.42 -10.14
CA THR A 255 12.82 5.13 -10.19
C THR A 255 12.75 6.40 -9.34
N LEU A 256 13.56 6.49 -8.29
CA LEU A 256 13.84 7.72 -7.55
C LEU A 256 15.08 8.39 -8.14
N TYR A 257 14.95 9.63 -8.62
CA TYR A 257 16.01 10.29 -9.37
C TYR A 257 16.08 11.80 -9.18
N SER A 258 17.26 12.35 -9.48
CA SER A 258 17.47 13.78 -9.76
C SER A 258 17.57 14.02 -11.28
N LEU A 259 17.12 15.19 -11.74
CA LEU A 259 17.11 15.59 -13.16
C LEU A 259 18.51 15.66 -13.81
N GLU A 260 19.56 15.69 -12.98
CA GLU A 260 20.96 15.66 -13.39
C GLU A 260 21.40 14.26 -13.82
N ASN A 261 20.80 13.22 -13.23
CA ASN A 261 21.18 11.83 -13.45
C ASN A 261 20.27 11.10 -14.44
N LYS A 262 18.98 11.46 -14.51
CA LYS A 262 18.02 10.80 -15.40
C LYS A 262 16.89 11.74 -15.84
N ARG A 263 16.39 11.49 -17.05
CA ARG A 263 15.20 12.11 -17.63
C ARG A 263 14.36 11.08 -18.35
N PHE A 264 13.05 11.22 -18.29
CA PHE A 264 12.07 10.37 -18.96
C PHE A 264 11.47 11.04 -20.20
N ILE A 265 11.44 12.38 -20.27
CA ILE A 265 11.08 13.12 -21.46
C ILE A 265 12.33 13.30 -22.32
N THR A 266 12.30 12.72 -23.53
CA THR A 266 13.40 12.80 -24.50
C THR A 266 13.10 13.75 -25.66
N SER A 267 11.83 14.14 -25.83
CA SER A 267 11.43 15.10 -26.87
C SER A 267 11.94 16.52 -26.58
N GLU A 268 12.55 17.16 -27.58
CA GLU A 268 13.11 18.51 -27.44
C GLU A 268 12.06 19.55 -27.03
N ARG A 269 10.83 19.40 -27.52
CA ARG A 269 9.72 20.32 -27.21
C ARG A 269 9.23 20.23 -25.76
N GLY A 270 9.50 19.13 -25.06
CA GLY A 270 8.95 18.85 -23.73
C GLY A 270 9.99 18.68 -22.62
N ILE A 271 11.29 18.66 -22.92
CA ILE A 271 12.33 18.29 -21.92
C ILE A 271 12.34 19.20 -20.68
N ASN A 272 11.95 20.47 -20.83
CA ASN A 272 11.85 21.41 -19.71
C ASN A 272 10.61 21.16 -18.83
N ASP A 273 9.59 20.46 -19.33
CA ASP A 273 8.36 20.18 -18.60
C ASP A 273 8.56 19.11 -17.52
N GLU A 274 9.64 18.33 -17.59
CA GLU A 274 9.98 17.33 -16.55
C GLU A 274 10.45 17.97 -15.25
N ASP A 275 10.84 19.25 -15.28
CA ASP A 275 11.22 20.02 -14.08
C ASP A 275 9.98 20.56 -13.37
N ILE A 276 9.25 19.65 -12.70
CA ILE A 276 7.98 19.92 -12.00
C ILE A 276 8.18 20.94 -10.85
N GLN A 277 9.39 21.01 -10.30
CA GLN A 277 9.74 21.88 -9.18
C GLN A 277 10.13 23.31 -9.62
N GLY A 278 10.26 23.54 -10.93
CA GLY A 278 10.52 24.84 -11.55
C GLY A 278 11.92 25.44 -11.27
N ARG A 279 12.21 26.54 -11.97
CA ARG A 279 13.43 27.37 -11.79
C ARG A 279 13.32 28.42 -10.68
N ASN A 280 12.13 28.60 -10.09
CA ASN A 280 11.85 29.64 -9.08
C ASN A 280 12.14 29.22 -7.63
N ASN A 281 12.47 27.95 -7.39
CA ASN A 281 13.08 27.53 -6.13
C ASN A 281 14.59 27.75 -6.25
N ASN A 282 15.24 28.32 -5.22
CA ASN A 282 16.70 28.43 -5.15
C ASN A 282 17.32 27.13 -5.67
N SER A 283 18.21 27.23 -6.66
CA SER A 283 18.73 26.09 -7.44
C SER A 283 19.41 24.99 -6.60
N SER A 284 19.64 25.23 -5.31
CA SER A 284 20.23 24.29 -4.36
C SER A 284 19.24 23.40 -3.60
N GLU A 285 17.95 23.73 -3.54
CA GLU A 285 16.97 23.01 -2.70
C GLU A 285 15.94 22.25 -3.55
N ARG A 286 16.33 21.06 -4.02
CA ARG A 286 15.51 20.20 -4.87
C ARG A 286 15.23 18.86 -4.22
N PHE A 287 13.95 18.53 -4.08
CA PHE A 287 13.53 17.21 -3.67
C PHE A 287 13.70 16.21 -4.80
N ILE A 288 13.68 14.92 -4.45
CA ILE A 288 13.75 13.83 -5.42
C ILE A 288 12.47 13.76 -6.27
N GLN A 289 12.61 13.39 -7.55
CA GLN A 289 11.50 12.99 -8.39
C GLN A 289 11.36 11.47 -8.40
N ALA A 290 10.13 10.98 -8.51
CA ALA A 290 9.83 9.56 -8.62
C ALA A 290 9.12 9.30 -9.95
N SER A 291 9.58 8.33 -10.72
CA SER A 291 8.90 7.82 -11.91
C SER A 291 8.29 6.46 -11.63
N VAL A 292 7.00 6.32 -11.91
CA VAL A 292 6.21 5.11 -11.66
C VAL A 292 5.64 4.61 -12.98
N GLU A 293 6.12 3.46 -13.46
CA GLU A 293 5.55 2.79 -14.62
C GLU A 293 4.27 2.04 -14.23
N ILE A 294 3.18 2.30 -14.94
CA ILE A 294 1.89 1.63 -14.77
C ILE A 294 1.20 1.33 -16.11
N GLU A 295 0.24 0.41 -16.06
CA GLU A 295 -0.73 0.20 -17.12
C GLU A 295 -1.74 1.37 -17.16
N TYR A 296 -1.53 2.27 -18.11
CA TYR A 296 -2.31 3.47 -18.35
C TYR A 296 -3.64 3.16 -19.03
N LEU A 297 -4.72 3.68 -18.44
CA LEU A 297 -6.10 3.62 -18.93
C LEU A 297 -6.57 5.03 -19.29
N SER A 298 -6.53 5.93 -18.30
CA SER A 298 -6.84 7.36 -18.44
C SER A 298 -6.17 8.17 -17.33
N PRO A 299 -5.99 9.50 -17.50
CA PRO A 299 -5.13 10.29 -16.62
C PRO A 299 -5.49 10.22 -15.14
N LYS A 300 -6.78 10.24 -14.79
CA LYS A 300 -7.24 10.21 -13.39
C LYS A 300 -7.38 8.78 -12.87
N SER A 301 -7.92 7.87 -13.67
CA SER A 301 -8.07 6.47 -13.28
C SER A 301 -6.75 5.77 -12.98
N SER A 302 -5.72 6.06 -13.76
CA SER A 302 -4.40 5.49 -13.59
C SER A 302 -3.57 6.19 -12.49
N LEU A 303 -3.95 7.40 -12.07
CA LEU A 303 -3.24 8.15 -11.03
C LEU A 303 -3.22 7.42 -9.69
N ILE A 304 -4.36 6.85 -9.27
CA ILE A 304 -4.47 6.15 -7.97
C ILE A 304 -3.49 4.98 -7.91
N ASN A 305 -3.42 4.17 -8.98
CA ASN A 305 -2.49 3.04 -9.05
C ASN A 305 -1.03 3.50 -8.99
N ALA A 306 -0.68 4.60 -9.67
CA ALA A 306 0.66 5.16 -9.61
C ALA A 306 1.00 5.66 -8.19
N LEU A 307 0.07 6.34 -7.54
CA LEU A 307 0.24 6.81 -6.15
C LEU A 307 0.39 5.63 -5.19
N THR A 308 -0.49 4.63 -5.23
CA THR A 308 -0.41 3.45 -4.35
C THR A 308 0.90 2.69 -4.54
N LYS A 309 1.37 2.51 -5.79
CA LYS A 309 2.66 1.87 -6.05
C LYS A 309 3.81 2.68 -5.44
N LEU A 310 3.80 4.00 -5.61
CA LEU A 310 4.78 4.91 -5.00
C LEU A 310 4.73 4.91 -3.47
N GLU A 311 3.55 4.99 -2.87
CA GLU A 311 3.35 4.93 -1.43
C GLU A 311 3.96 3.66 -0.84
N ASN A 312 3.70 2.49 -1.44
CA ASN A 312 4.26 1.24 -0.95
C ASN A 312 5.81 1.27 -0.92
N ALA A 313 6.47 1.82 -1.95
CA ALA A 313 7.93 1.99 -1.98
C ALA A 313 8.43 2.95 -0.89
N LEU A 314 7.74 4.07 -0.69
CA LEU A 314 8.09 5.06 0.32
C LEU A 314 7.81 4.55 1.75
N ASP A 315 6.81 3.70 1.93
CA ASP A 315 6.51 3.04 3.20
C ASP A 315 7.63 2.05 3.58
N LEU A 316 8.18 1.32 2.60
CA LEU A 316 9.34 0.46 2.85
C LEU A 316 10.58 1.27 3.25
N ILE A 317 10.83 2.41 2.58
CA ILE A 317 11.91 3.33 2.96
C ILE A 317 11.70 3.82 4.39
N SER A 318 10.48 4.26 4.73
CA SER A 318 10.14 4.74 6.08
C SER A 318 10.28 3.65 7.15
N CYS A 319 10.09 2.38 6.79
CA CYS A 319 10.26 1.24 7.70
C CYS A 319 11.74 0.93 8.02
N HIS A 320 12.66 1.22 7.10
CA HIS A 320 14.08 0.92 7.23
C HIS A 320 14.93 2.13 7.67
N PHE A 321 14.53 3.34 7.28
CA PHE A 321 15.31 4.55 7.52
C PHE A 321 14.57 5.51 8.45
N LYS A 322 15.27 5.97 9.49
CA LYS A 322 14.72 6.96 10.41
C LYS A 322 14.63 8.33 9.72
N THR A 323 13.42 8.81 9.50
CA THR A 323 13.17 10.14 8.94
C THR A 323 12.96 11.17 10.05
N LYS A 324 13.36 12.43 9.80
CA LYS A 324 13.09 13.57 10.70
C LYS A 324 11.86 14.38 10.28
N THR A 325 11.39 14.14 9.06
CA THR A 325 10.25 14.80 8.46
C THR A 325 9.43 13.80 7.67
N GLU A 326 8.15 14.09 7.47
CA GLU A 326 7.23 13.28 6.70
C GLU A 326 7.68 13.17 5.23
N ILE A 327 7.66 11.95 4.70
CA ILE A 327 7.79 11.69 3.27
C ILE A 327 6.42 11.88 2.63
N GLU A 328 6.29 12.83 1.71
CA GLU A 328 5.01 13.23 1.11
C GLU A 328 5.14 13.27 -0.41
N ILE A 329 4.18 12.66 -1.11
CA ILE A 329 4.06 12.76 -2.57
C ILE A 329 3.28 14.03 -2.90
N ASP A 330 3.83 14.90 -3.77
CA ASP A 330 3.04 16.00 -4.32
C ASP A 330 2.08 15.48 -5.39
N SER A 331 0.92 14.96 -4.95
CA SER A 331 -0.12 14.43 -5.84
C SER A 331 -0.84 15.50 -6.66
N SER A 332 -0.61 16.79 -6.37
CA SER A 332 -1.22 17.92 -7.08
C SER A 332 -0.45 18.29 -8.35
N ASN A 333 0.86 18.05 -8.35
CA ASN A 333 1.78 18.33 -9.45
C ASN A 333 2.37 17.03 -10.00
N TYR A 334 1.92 16.60 -11.16
CA TYR A 334 2.43 15.40 -11.81
C TYR A 334 2.37 15.51 -13.33
N ILE A 335 3.23 14.73 -13.99
CA ILE A 335 3.26 14.59 -15.45
C ILE A 335 3.14 13.12 -15.83
N ILE A 336 2.55 12.87 -16.99
CA ILE A 336 2.46 11.53 -17.57
C ILE A 336 3.30 11.52 -18.85
N VAL A 337 4.22 10.57 -18.92
CA VAL A 337 5.16 10.40 -20.03
C VAL A 337 4.94 9.04 -20.68
N LYS A 338 4.77 9.04 -22.00
CA LYS A 338 4.67 7.83 -22.83
C LYS A 338 5.62 7.98 -24.02
N ASN A 339 6.44 6.97 -24.27
CA ASN A 339 7.40 6.95 -25.39
C ASN A 339 8.31 8.20 -25.47
N GLY A 340 8.70 8.77 -24.33
CA GLY A 340 9.55 9.97 -24.28
C GLY A 340 8.82 11.30 -24.49
N GLU A 341 7.49 11.26 -24.64
CA GLU A 341 6.63 12.43 -24.83
C GLU A 341 5.67 12.62 -23.64
N ARG A 342 5.44 13.88 -23.27
CA ARG A 342 4.45 14.23 -22.27
C ARG A 342 3.06 14.14 -22.88
N ILE A 343 2.21 13.28 -22.33
CA ILE A 343 0.80 13.13 -22.76
C ILE A 343 -0.19 13.84 -21.82
N PHE A 344 0.22 14.20 -20.60
CA PHE A 344 -0.61 14.91 -19.64
C PHE A 344 0.23 15.63 -18.57
N SER A 345 -0.32 16.70 -17.98
CA SER A 345 0.24 17.37 -16.79
C SER A 345 -0.86 17.93 -15.91
N SER A 346 -0.64 17.92 -14.60
CA SER A 346 -1.47 18.58 -13.59
C SER A 346 -0.61 19.57 -12.79
N TRP A 347 -1.17 20.74 -12.49
CA TRP A 347 -0.51 21.78 -11.69
C TRP A 347 -1.43 22.25 -10.56
N GLY A 348 -0.96 22.15 -9.32
CA GLY A 348 -1.65 22.55 -8.10
C GLY A 348 -0.97 23.74 -7.41
N LEU A 349 -1.77 24.52 -6.68
CA LEU A 349 -1.31 25.65 -5.88
C LEU A 349 -0.83 25.19 -4.49
N ASN A 350 0.24 24.40 -4.41
CA ASN A 350 0.77 23.96 -3.13
C ASN A 350 2.01 24.78 -2.72
N LYS A 351 1.77 25.92 -2.05
CA LYS A 351 2.81 26.73 -1.39
C LYS A 351 2.87 26.37 0.10
N ARG A 352 3.74 25.43 0.47
CA ARG A 352 4.12 25.21 1.88
C ARG A 352 5.60 25.50 2.09
N GLU A 353 5.97 25.70 3.34
CA GLU A 353 7.33 26.01 3.80
C GLU A 353 8.32 24.89 3.45
N ASN A 354 8.87 24.92 2.24
CA ASN A 354 9.73 23.87 1.70
C ASN A 354 11.11 23.81 2.38
N HIS A 355 11.62 24.93 2.92
CA HIS A 355 12.99 25.00 3.43
C HIS A 355 13.24 24.11 4.66
N ILE A 356 12.38 24.16 5.68
CA ILE A 356 12.55 23.32 6.89
C ILE A 356 12.42 21.84 6.52
N LYS A 357 11.42 21.51 5.70
CA LYS A 357 11.21 20.14 5.21
C LYS A 357 12.41 19.65 4.40
N PHE A 358 12.98 20.48 3.53
CA PHE A 358 14.18 20.16 2.77
C PHE A 358 15.41 19.95 3.67
N ARG A 359 15.63 20.83 4.65
CA ARG A 359 16.73 20.69 5.62
C ARG A 359 16.67 19.35 6.33
N ASP A 360 15.49 18.97 6.81
CA ASP A 360 15.27 17.78 7.63
C ASP A 360 14.96 16.50 6.81
N SER A 361 15.01 16.59 5.47
CA SER A 361 14.83 15.47 4.54
C SER A 361 15.94 14.43 4.62
N LEU A 362 15.59 13.18 4.35
CA LEU A 362 16.53 12.07 4.22
C LEU A 362 17.43 12.27 2.99
N ILE A 363 18.75 12.18 3.19
CA ILE A 363 19.75 12.29 2.11
C ILE A 363 19.98 10.89 1.55
N LEU A 364 19.48 10.60 0.36
CA LEU A 364 19.54 9.25 -0.22
C LEU A 364 20.97 8.81 -0.56
N ASN A 365 21.87 9.74 -0.91
CA ASN A 365 23.27 9.45 -1.19
C ASN A 365 23.99 8.77 -0.02
N ASP A 366 23.61 9.07 1.22
CA ASP A 366 24.25 8.50 2.42
C ASP A 366 23.90 7.01 2.59
N PHE A 367 22.84 6.54 1.94
CA PHE A 367 22.27 5.19 2.09
C PHE A 367 22.17 4.43 0.77
N GLU A 368 22.90 4.83 -0.28
CA GLU A 368 22.73 4.26 -1.62
C GLU A 368 22.88 2.73 -1.65
N LYS A 369 23.85 2.16 -0.91
CA LYS A 369 24.03 0.70 -0.81
C LYS A 369 22.86 0.03 -0.11
N ASP A 370 22.42 0.59 1.01
CA ASP A 370 21.31 0.04 1.79
C ASP A 370 19.98 0.13 1.02
N LEU A 371 19.75 1.25 0.32
CA LEU A 371 18.59 1.42 -0.55
C LEU A 371 18.58 0.39 -1.69
N ASN A 372 19.74 0.08 -2.28
CA ASN A 372 19.83 -0.93 -3.33
C ASN A 372 19.47 -2.34 -2.82
N SER A 373 19.81 -2.66 -1.56
CA SER A 373 19.41 -3.95 -0.95
C SER A 373 17.89 -4.08 -0.75
N LEU A 374 17.11 -2.99 -0.78
CA LEU A 374 15.65 -3.09 -0.73
C LEU A 374 15.07 -3.83 -1.95
N ASN A 375 15.82 -3.94 -3.05
CA ASN A 375 15.43 -4.75 -4.20
C ASN A 375 15.49 -6.26 -3.95
N ASP A 376 16.22 -6.70 -2.93
CA ASP A 376 16.20 -8.10 -2.50
C ASP A 376 14.79 -8.49 -2.00
N PHE A 377 13.99 -7.50 -1.60
CA PHE A 377 12.59 -7.68 -1.19
C PHE A 377 11.62 -7.61 -2.37
N SER A 378 12.06 -8.01 -3.57
CA SER A 378 11.26 -8.02 -4.81
C SER A 378 9.90 -8.71 -4.71
N PHE A 379 9.76 -9.66 -3.78
CA PHE A 379 8.51 -10.36 -3.50
C PHE A 379 7.38 -9.43 -3.05
N LEU A 380 7.69 -8.30 -2.41
CA LEU A 380 6.73 -7.26 -1.99
C LEU A 380 6.12 -6.52 -3.18
N TRP A 381 6.78 -6.53 -4.34
CA TRP A 381 6.42 -5.72 -5.52
C TRP A 381 5.80 -6.53 -6.66
N SER A 382 5.73 -7.86 -6.53
CA SER A 382 5.35 -8.74 -7.64
C SER A 382 3.83 -8.90 -7.79
N ASP A 383 3.26 -8.34 -8.87
CA ASP A 383 1.83 -8.47 -9.20
C ASP A 383 1.37 -9.92 -9.34
N LYS A 384 2.26 -10.82 -9.79
CA LYS A 384 1.96 -12.26 -9.98
C LYS A 384 1.85 -13.06 -8.67
N LYS A 385 2.28 -12.52 -7.52
CA LYS A 385 2.24 -13.20 -6.21
C LYS A 385 1.36 -12.50 -5.18
N GLN A 386 0.57 -11.48 -5.57
CA GLN A 386 -0.42 -10.82 -4.71
C GLN A 386 -1.50 -11.78 -4.15
N HIS A 387 -1.56 -13.02 -4.64
CA HIS A 387 -2.47 -14.06 -4.16
C HIS A 387 -1.94 -14.92 -3.00
N LYS A 388 -0.70 -14.71 -2.52
CA LYS A 388 -0.26 -15.31 -1.24
C LYS A 388 -0.74 -14.42 -0.10
N LYS A 389 -1.74 -14.89 0.65
CA LYS A 389 -2.38 -14.25 1.81
C LYS A 389 -1.42 -13.61 2.84
N GLY A 390 -0.17 -14.06 2.90
CA GLY A 390 0.87 -13.49 3.77
C GLY A 390 1.48 -12.17 3.28
N HIS A 391 1.59 -11.94 1.96
CA HIS A 391 2.27 -10.77 1.42
C HIS A 391 1.45 -9.49 1.57
N SER A 392 0.14 -9.55 1.28
CA SER A 392 -0.77 -8.39 1.41
C SER A 392 -0.83 -7.90 2.86
N LYS A 393 -0.86 -8.82 3.83
CA LYS A 393 -0.78 -8.48 5.26
C LYS A 393 0.50 -7.76 5.63
N LEU A 394 1.64 -8.22 5.10
CA LEU A 394 2.93 -7.61 5.41
C LEU A 394 3.04 -6.21 4.79
N LEU A 395 2.59 -6.03 3.55
CA LEU A 395 2.49 -4.70 2.93
C LEU A 395 1.57 -3.78 3.74
N ASN A 396 0.42 -4.26 4.19
CA ASN A 396 -0.47 -3.50 5.06
C ASN A 396 0.22 -3.15 6.39
N ALA A 397 0.96 -4.07 7.01
CA ALA A 397 1.70 -3.79 8.24
C ALA A 397 2.77 -2.71 8.03
N ILE A 398 3.52 -2.77 6.92
CA ILE A 398 4.51 -1.76 6.52
C ILE A 398 3.84 -0.40 6.34
N HIS A 399 2.68 -0.36 5.66
CA HIS A 399 1.91 0.86 5.46
C HIS A 399 1.47 1.50 6.79
N TRP A 400 0.87 0.72 7.68
CA TRP A 400 0.42 1.23 8.99
C TRP A 400 1.59 1.66 9.88
N TYR A 401 2.73 0.97 9.80
CA TYR A 401 3.96 1.39 10.46
C TYR A 401 4.44 2.77 9.94
N SER A 402 4.53 2.93 8.62
CA SER A 402 4.91 4.19 7.97
C SER A 402 3.98 5.34 8.37
N LYS A 403 2.66 5.10 8.34
CA LYS A 403 1.65 6.06 8.79
C LYS A 403 1.82 6.47 10.26
N ALA A 404 2.28 5.56 11.11
CA ALA A 404 2.60 5.86 12.49
C ALA A 404 3.85 6.77 12.61
N GLU A 405 4.91 6.52 11.83
CA GLU A 405 6.09 7.41 11.80
C GLU A 405 5.73 8.84 11.37
N GLN A 406 4.79 8.96 10.43
CA GLN A 406 4.31 10.25 9.89
C GLN A 406 3.31 10.97 10.82
N SER A 407 2.70 10.28 11.78
CA SER A 407 1.72 10.85 12.70
C SER A 407 2.36 11.85 13.67
N ILE A 408 1.66 12.95 14.00
CA ILE A 408 2.16 13.94 14.98
C ILE A 408 1.75 13.55 16.41
N LYS A 409 0.49 13.18 16.60
CA LYS A 409 -0.09 12.85 17.92
C LYS A 409 0.31 11.45 18.38
N GLN A 410 0.54 11.30 19.69
CA GLN A 410 0.97 10.03 20.28
C GLN A 410 -0.13 8.97 20.24
N GLU A 411 -1.39 9.40 20.33
CA GLU A 411 -2.57 8.54 20.22
C GLU A 411 -2.65 7.90 18.84
N ASP A 412 -2.49 8.70 17.79
CA ASP A 412 -2.50 8.23 16.39
C ASP A 412 -1.32 7.28 16.14
N LYS A 413 -0.13 7.59 16.68
CA LYS A 413 1.03 6.68 16.66
C LYS A 413 0.71 5.34 17.29
N MET A 414 0.18 5.35 18.52
CA MET A 414 -0.19 4.15 19.26
C MET A 414 -1.17 3.27 18.45
N LEU A 415 -2.22 3.88 17.90
CA LEU A 415 -3.21 3.15 17.10
C LEU A 415 -2.60 2.58 15.82
N ASN A 416 -1.84 3.38 15.08
CA ASN A 416 -1.27 2.95 13.79
C ASN A 416 -0.22 1.83 13.98
N TYR A 417 0.68 1.92 14.98
CA TYR A 417 1.59 0.82 15.29
C TYR A 417 0.84 -0.44 15.77
N TRP A 418 -0.24 -0.28 16.52
CA TRP A 418 -1.05 -1.43 16.95
C TRP A 418 -1.71 -2.11 15.76
N ILE A 419 -2.29 -1.34 14.83
CA ILE A 419 -2.88 -1.87 13.60
C ILE A 419 -1.82 -2.61 12.77
N ALA A 420 -0.59 -2.08 12.69
CA ALA A 420 0.52 -2.73 12.00
C ALA A 420 0.81 -4.14 12.54
N ILE A 421 0.81 -4.32 13.87
CA ILE A 421 0.95 -5.63 14.51
C ILE A 421 -0.32 -6.46 14.29
N GLU A 422 -1.48 -5.91 14.64
CA GLU A 422 -2.76 -6.62 14.70
C GLU A 422 -3.14 -7.26 13.35
N ASN A 423 -2.83 -6.59 12.24
CA ASN A 423 -3.12 -7.08 10.89
C ASN A 423 -2.36 -8.34 10.51
N LEU A 424 -1.14 -8.53 11.02
CA LEU A 424 -0.37 -9.75 10.79
C LEU A 424 -1.15 -10.97 11.30
N PHE A 425 -1.77 -10.85 12.48
CA PHE A 425 -2.41 -11.97 13.19
C PHE A 425 -3.91 -12.18 12.90
N ASN A 426 -4.53 -11.47 11.94
CA ASN A 426 -5.99 -11.56 11.69
C ASN A 426 -6.48 -12.95 11.22
N LEU A 427 -5.59 -13.77 10.66
CA LEU A 427 -5.94 -15.03 9.96
C LEU A 427 -5.19 -16.25 10.49
N GLU A 428 -4.45 -16.09 11.58
CA GLU A 428 -3.53 -17.09 12.12
C GLU A 428 -4.12 -17.80 13.35
N PHE A 429 -5.46 -17.89 13.44
CA PHE A 429 -6.11 -18.68 14.49
C PHE A 429 -5.75 -20.18 14.40
N ASP A 430 -5.33 -20.64 13.22
CA ASP A 430 -4.97 -22.04 12.99
C ASP A 430 -3.68 -22.43 13.76
N ILE A 431 -2.70 -21.52 13.84
CA ILE A 431 -1.44 -21.75 14.57
C ILE A 431 -1.56 -21.48 16.07
N LEU A 432 -2.70 -20.94 16.52
CA LEU A 432 -2.91 -20.57 17.91
C LEU A 432 -2.78 -21.80 18.82
N ASN A 433 -3.14 -22.98 18.33
CA ASN A 433 -2.97 -24.24 19.05
C ASN A 433 -1.51 -24.70 19.12
N ASP A 434 -0.72 -24.42 18.10
CA ASP A 434 0.68 -24.85 18.02
C ASP A 434 1.59 -23.97 18.87
N VAL A 435 1.23 -22.69 19.03
CA VAL A 435 2.00 -21.70 19.80
C VAL A 435 1.54 -21.60 21.25
N LEU A 436 0.23 -21.65 21.53
CA LEU A 436 -0.30 -21.48 22.89
C LEU A 436 -0.78 -22.79 23.53
N ASN A 437 -0.04 -23.26 24.55
CA ASN A 437 -0.45 -24.39 25.40
C ASN A 437 -1.55 -24.05 26.43
N SER A 438 -2.20 -22.89 26.34
CA SER A 438 -3.08 -22.36 27.40
C SER A 438 -4.59 -22.58 27.14
N LYS A 439 -5.36 -22.70 28.23
CA LYS A 439 -6.83 -22.78 28.20
C LYS A 439 -7.51 -21.45 27.81
N LYS A 440 -6.79 -20.32 27.77
CA LYS A 440 -7.32 -18.99 27.42
C LYS A 440 -6.76 -18.52 26.07
N LYS A 441 -7.31 -19.10 25.01
CA LYS A 441 -6.94 -18.85 23.62
C LYS A 441 -7.51 -17.51 23.14
N ARG A 442 -6.67 -16.48 23.05
CA ARG A 442 -7.03 -15.17 22.49
C ARG A 442 -5.87 -14.64 21.66
N LYS A 443 -6.20 -13.86 20.62
CA LYS A 443 -5.25 -13.23 19.70
C LYS A 443 -4.14 -12.44 20.40
N ILE A 444 -4.48 -11.71 21.48
CA ILE A 444 -3.50 -10.95 22.25
C ILE A 444 -2.37 -11.82 22.84
N HIS A 445 -2.68 -13.03 23.30
CA HIS A 445 -1.65 -13.92 23.86
C HIS A 445 -0.71 -14.44 22.77
N LEU A 446 -1.23 -14.69 21.56
CA LEU A 446 -0.40 -15.06 20.41
C LEU A 446 0.54 -13.90 20.01
N ILE A 447 0.02 -12.66 20.02
CA ILE A 447 0.82 -11.46 19.75
C ILE A 447 1.92 -11.30 20.80
N GLN A 448 1.61 -11.45 22.09
CA GLN A 448 2.58 -11.40 23.18
C GLN A 448 3.73 -12.40 22.96
N GLU A 449 3.38 -13.65 22.69
CA GLU A 449 4.33 -14.75 22.50
C GLU A 449 5.26 -14.54 21.31
N VAL A 450 4.72 -14.08 20.17
CA VAL A 450 5.52 -13.87 18.96
C VAL A 450 6.39 -12.62 19.08
N ILE A 451 5.87 -11.54 19.67
CA ILE A 451 6.68 -10.33 19.92
C ILE A 451 7.83 -10.67 20.87
N SER A 452 7.57 -11.31 22.01
CA SER A 452 8.63 -11.69 22.95
C SER A 452 9.67 -12.59 22.29
N SER A 453 9.24 -13.60 21.52
CA SER A 453 10.13 -14.47 20.75
C SER A 453 11.01 -13.74 19.76
N THR A 454 10.54 -12.62 19.19
CA THR A 454 11.33 -11.82 18.25
C THR A 454 12.30 -10.89 19.00
N GLN A 455 11.83 -10.23 20.06
CA GLN A 455 12.60 -9.21 20.78
C GLN A 455 13.78 -9.78 21.58
N ILE A 456 13.69 -11.02 22.08
CA ILE A 456 14.76 -11.60 22.91
C ILE A 456 16.11 -11.65 22.17
N PHE A 457 16.12 -11.89 20.86
CA PHE A 457 17.36 -11.97 20.09
C PHE A 457 18.02 -10.61 19.90
N ASN A 458 17.24 -9.53 19.79
CA ASN A 458 17.78 -8.18 19.80
C ASN A 458 18.31 -7.80 21.20
N TYR A 459 17.57 -8.17 22.24
CA TYR A 459 17.93 -7.88 23.62
C TYR A 459 19.31 -8.45 24.00
N ILE A 460 19.69 -9.64 23.49
CA ILE A 460 21.01 -10.23 23.72
C ILE A 460 22.14 -9.28 23.30
N TYR A 461 21.99 -8.58 22.19
CA TYR A 461 22.98 -7.61 21.71
C TYR A 461 22.81 -6.25 22.39
N ASP A 462 21.57 -5.78 22.56
CA ASP A 462 21.28 -4.48 23.19
C ASP A 462 21.80 -4.42 24.63
N TYR A 463 21.75 -5.54 25.37
CA TYR A 463 22.28 -5.62 26.73
C TYR A 463 23.77 -5.26 26.80
N GLY A 464 24.55 -5.64 25.79
CA GLY A 464 25.95 -5.24 25.63
C GLY A 464 26.11 -3.82 25.07
N TRP A 465 25.34 -3.48 24.03
CA TRP A 465 25.44 -2.18 23.37
C TRP A 465 25.06 -1.00 24.27
N GLU A 466 24.14 -1.17 25.21
CA GLU A 466 23.78 -0.12 26.18
C GLU A 466 25.00 0.33 27.00
N LEU A 467 25.77 -0.63 27.53
CA LEU A 467 26.97 -0.33 28.31
C LEU A 467 28.12 0.16 27.42
N TYR A 468 28.26 -0.39 26.20
CA TYR A 468 29.22 0.12 25.22
C TYR A 468 28.97 1.61 24.94
N ARG A 469 27.72 1.99 24.59
CA ARG A 469 27.35 3.38 24.27
C ARG A 469 27.54 4.31 25.46
N HIS A 470 27.35 3.82 26.69
CA HIS A 470 27.68 4.59 27.88
C HIS A 470 29.16 4.99 27.88
N TYR A 471 30.07 4.04 27.70
CA TYR A 471 31.51 4.30 27.67
C TYR A 471 31.97 5.08 26.44
N GLU A 472 31.41 4.81 25.26
CA GLU A 472 31.67 5.58 24.04
C GLU A 472 31.33 7.06 24.23
N ASN A 473 30.15 7.36 24.80
CA ASN A 473 29.74 8.73 25.10
C ASN A 473 30.62 9.38 26.17
N GLN A 474 31.05 8.62 27.19
CA GLN A 474 32.02 9.14 28.15
C GLN A 474 33.31 9.54 27.45
N ILE A 475 33.85 8.69 26.57
CA ILE A 475 35.09 8.92 25.82
C ILE A 475 34.97 10.13 24.88
N ALA A 476 33.88 10.24 24.13
CA ALA A 476 33.63 11.39 23.26
C ALA A 476 33.61 12.72 24.04
N ASN A 477 33.12 12.69 25.28
CA ASN A 477 33.01 13.86 26.17
C ASN A 477 34.22 14.07 27.09
N GLN A 478 35.27 13.24 26.99
CA GLN A 478 36.47 13.32 27.84
C GLN A 478 37.23 14.66 27.72
N ARG A 479 37.00 15.45 26.67
CA ARG A 479 37.59 16.80 26.53
C ARG A 479 37.06 17.80 27.56
N PHE A 480 35.94 17.52 28.21
CA PHE A 480 35.23 18.46 29.09
C PHE A 480 34.99 17.93 30.52
N SER A 481 35.48 16.73 30.85
CA SER A 481 35.22 16.06 32.14
C SER A 481 36.49 15.82 32.96
N THR A 482 36.39 15.95 34.28
CA THR A 482 37.42 15.61 35.28
C THR A 482 37.33 14.17 35.79
N ALA A 483 36.46 13.33 35.21
CA ALA A 483 36.30 11.94 35.62
C ALA A 483 37.57 11.10 35.29
N LYS A 484 37.83 10.08 36.12
CA LYS A 484 38.93 9.11 35.95
C LYS A 484 38.89 8.53 34.54
N LYS A 485 40.02 8.58 33.83
CA LYS A 485 40.10 8.14 32.43
C LYS A 485 40.40 6.65 32.35
N LEU A 486 39.64 5.93 31.52
CA LEU A 486 40.07 4.63 31.01
C LEU A 486 41.42 4.81 30.30
N PRO A 487 42.40 3.93 30.52
CA PRO A 487 43.67 3.97 29.79
C PRO A 487 43.45 3.80 28.28
N ASP A 488 44.26 4.49 27.45
CA ASP A 488 44.17 4.41 25.98
C ASP A 488 44.29 2.97 25.46
N GLU A 489 45.10 2.14 26.12
CA GLU A 489 45.23 0.71 25.81
C GLU A 489 43.91 -0.05 25.96
N VAL A 490 43.17 0.20 27.06
CA VAL A 490 41.86 -0.40 27.31
C VAL A 490 40.83 0.13 26.31
N ILE A 491 40.86 1.43 25.98
CA ILE A 491 39.97 2.04 24.98
C ILE A 491 40.13 1.39 23.60
N LEU A 492 41.37 1.20 23.16
CA LEU A 492 41.67 0.57 21.87
C LEU A 492 41.29 -0.91 21.87
N LYS A 493 41.61 -1.63 22.94
CA LYS A 493 41.30 -3.06 23.10
C LYS A 493 39.79 -3.31 23.10
N ALA A 494 39.05 -2.52 23.87
CA ALA A 494 37.59 -2.58 23.99
C ALA A 494 36.84 -2.02 22.77
N ASN A 495 37.57 -1.55 21.75
CA ASN A 495 37.00 -1.02 20.51
C ASN A 495 36.11 0.22 20.72
N LEU A 496 36.41 1.05 21.72
CA LEU A 496 35.60 2.23 22.10
C LEU A 496 35.97 3.52 21.35
N ALA A 497 37.06 3.53 20.57
CA ALA A 497 37.52 4.66 19.77
C ALA A 497 37.68 4.26 18.30
N VAL A 498 36.56 4.10 17.60
CA VAL A 498 36.51 3.66 16.20
C VAL A 498 36.20 4.84 15.28
N ASN A 499 36.97 4.98 14.20
CA ASN A 499 36.72 6.03 13.20
C ASN A 499 35.38 5.80 12.49
N ALA A 500 34.71 6.89 12.12
CA ALA A 500 33.48 6.84 11.33
C ALA A 500 33.63 5.93 10.10
N GLY A 501 32.68 5.02 9.90
CA GLY A 501 32.67 4.07 8.79
C GLY A 501 33.44 2.76 9.02
N LYS A 502 34.08 2.57 10.18
CA LYS A 502 34.69 1.28 10.54
C LYS A 502 33.75 0.43 11.42
N THR A 503 33.82 -0.89 11.25
CA THR A 503 33.03 -1.87 12.01
C THR A 503 33.44 -1.88 13.48
N ILE A 504 32.44 -1.89 14.37
CA ILE A 504 32.62 -2.04 15.81
C ILE A 504 32.32 -3.49 16.18
N TYR A 505 33.22 -4.12 16.95
CA TYR A 505 33.07 -5.52 17.38
C TYR A 505 32.68 -5.58 18.86
N LEU A 506 31.41 -5.90 19.15
CA LEU A 506 30.90 -5.98 20.52
C LEU A 506 31.66 -7.00 21.37
N GLU A 507 32.04 -8.15 20.80
CA GLU A 507 32.81 -9.19 21.49
C GLU A 507 34.08 -8.64 22.14
N LYS A 508 34.84 -7.78 21.44
CA LYS A 508 36.05 -7.13 21.98
C LYS A 508 35.76 -6.25 23.19
N PHE A 509 34.61 -5.58 23.19
CA PHE A 509 34.16 -4.79 24.34
C PHE A 509 33.84 -5.71 25.53
N ILE A 510 33.10 -6.79 25.29
CA ILE A 510 32.73 -7.77 26.32
C ILE A 510 33.98 -8.43 26.94
N ASP A 511 34.95 -8.83 26.11
CA ASP A 511 36.21 -9.41 26.56
C ASP A 511 37.06 -8.46 27.42
N SER A 512 36.86 -7.15 27.25
CA SER A 512 37.59 -6.11 27.97
C SER A 512 36.88 -5.64 29.24
N LEU A 513 35.69 -6.17 29.57
CA LEU A 513 34.90 -5.71 30.71
C LEU A 513 35.59 -5.89 32.06
N GLU A 514 36.38 -6.95 32.23
CA GLU A 514 37.14 -7.18 33.48
C GLU A 514 38.18 -6.06 33.70
N GLU A 515 38.86 -5.61 32.65
CA GLU A 515 39.83 -4.52 32.71
C GLU A 515 39.13 -3.16 32.91
N ILE A 516 37.99 -2.95 32.23
CA ILE A 516 37.17 -1.75 32.43
C ILE A 516 36.69 -1.65 33.89
N LYS A 517 36.31 -2.79 34.50
CA LYS A 517 35.85 -2.88 35.89
C LYS A 517 36.89 -2.36 36.88
N GLU A 518 38.19 -2.58 36.64
CA GLU A 518 39.28 -2.10 37.52
C GLU A 518 39.39 -0.57 37.56
N HIS A 519 38.85 0.11 36.54
CA HIS A 519 38.91 1.55 36.39
C HIS A 519 37.59 2.26 36.74
N GLU A 520 36.50 1.53 36.91
CA GLU A 520 35.20 2.08 37.27
C GLU A 520 35.05 2.24 38.79
N THR A 521 34.44 3.34 39.20
CA THR A 521 34.22 3.69 40.62
C THR A 521 32.74 3.88 40.95
N ASP A 522 31.89 4.10 39.96
CA ASP A 522 30.44 4.16 40.15
C ASP A 522 29.92 2.74 40.45
N LEU A 523 29.43 2.54 41.69
CA LEU A 523 28.89 1.26 42.16
C LEU A 523 27.71 0.77 41.31
N PHE A 524 26.89 1.67 40.78
CA PHE A 524 25.79 1.30 39.89
C PHE A 524 26.31 0.76 38.57
N ILE A 525 27.32 1.42 37.97
CA ILE A 525 27.94 0.95 36.73
C ILE A 525 28.75 -0.33 36.95
N LEU A 526 29.47 -0.46 38.07
CA LEU A 526 30.17 -1.69 38.45
C LEU A 526 29.21 -2.89 38.49
N GLN A 527 28.04 -2.72 39.12
CA GLN A 527 27.02 -3.78 39.13
C GLN A 527 26.54 -4.12 37.70
N LYS A 528 26.42 -3.12 36.81
CA LYS A 528 26.06 -3.34 35.41
C LYS A 528 27.13 -4.12 34.65
N ILE A 529 28.41 -3.81 34.87
CA ILE A 529 29.54 -4.57 34.32
C ILE A 529 29.50 -6.02 34.79
N GLU A 530 29.33 -6.26 36.10
CA GLU A 530 29.26 -7.61 36.66
C GLU A 530 28.09 -8.43 36.11
N ASN A 531 26.92 -7.79 35.99
CA ASN A 531 25.75 -8.42 35.39
C ASN A 531 25.98 -8.75 33.92
N LEU A 532 26.66 -7.88 33.17
CA LEU A 532 26.96 -8.09 31.76
C LEU A 532 27.97 -9.23 31.56
N ILE A 533 29.03 -9.27 32.38
CA ILE A 533 29.98 -10.38 32.42
C ILE A 533 29.24 -11.70 32.71
N SER A 534 28.37 -11.70 33.73
CA SER A 534 27.58 -12.88 34.10
C SER A 534 26.62 -13.30 32.98
N PHE A 535 26.03 -12.34 32.26
CA PHE A 535 25.13 -12.60 31.16
C PHE A 535 25.80 -13.25 29.95
N TYR A 536 27.06 -12.95 29.64
CA TYR A 536 27.75 -13.63 28.53
C TYR A 536 28.52 -14.89 28.95
N LYS A 537 28.81 -15.09 30.25
CA LYS A 537 29.58 -16.24 30.75
C LYS A 537 28.76 -17.32 31.47
N ASP A 538 27.62 -16.99 32.09
CA ASP A 538 26.78 -17.92 32.85
C ASP A 538 25.42 -18.13 32.18
N SER A 539 25.23 -19.31 31.60
CA SER A 539 23.99 -19.66 30.89
C SER A 539 22.76 -19.68 31.79
N LYS A 540 22.89 -19.97 33.10
CA LYS A 540 21.78 -19.95 34.05
C LYS A 540 21.37 -18.52 34.37
N PHE A 541 22.35 -17.64 34.61
CA PHE A 541 22.09 -16.21 34.80
C PHE A 541 21.44 -15.61 33.55
N THR A 542 21.96 -15.95 32.37
CA THR A 542 21.39 -15.55 31.08
C THR A 542 19.94 -15.97 30.96
N LYS A 543 19.64 -17.26 31.16
CA LYS A 543 18.27 -17.81 31.03
C LYS A 543 17.30 -17.05 31.93
N LYS A 544 17.68 -16.84 33.19
CA LYS A 544 16.86 -16.08 34.15
C LYS A 544 16.61 -14.64 33.68
N THR A 545 17.64 -13.95 33.19
CA THR A 545 17.49 -12.58 32.67
C THR A 545 16.60 -12.53 31.43
N ILE A 546 16.72 -13.51 30.52
CA ILE A 546 15.86 -13.62 29.32
C ILE A 546 14.40 -13.91 29.71
N GLU A 547 14.15 -14.83 30.64
CA GLU A 547 12.81 -15.13 31.14
C GLU A 547 12.14 -13.90 31.78
N MET A 548 12.88 -13.15 32.61
CA MET A 548 12.40 -11.87 33.15
C MET A 548 12.08 -10.86 32.06
N GLN A 549 12.91 -10.79 31.01
CA GLN A 549 12.69 -9.88 29.90
C GLN A 549 11.46 -10.27 29.07
N ILE A 550 11.21 -11.56 28.87
CA ILE A 550 9.99 -12.07 28.22
C ILE A 550 8.76 -11.59 28.99
N GLU A 551 8.72 -11.81 30.31
CA GLU A 551 7.59 -11.36 31.15
C GLU A 551 7.35 -9.84 31.06
N LEU A 552 8.43 -9.05 31.03
CA LEU A 552 8.35 -7.60 30.86
C LEU A 552 7.77 -7.20 29.50
N ILE A 553 8.23 -7.82 28.41
CA ILE A 553 7.73 -7.54 27.05
C ILE A 553 6.24 -7.92 26.95
N GLU A 554 5.84 -9.06 27.50
CA GLU A 554 4.45 -9.49 27.50
C GLU A 554 3.54 -8.52 28.28
N SER A 555 4.02 -8.04 29.43
CA SER A 555 3.34 -7.01 30.22
C SER A 555 3.23 -5.68 29.45
N ASP A 556 4.30 -5.26 28.77
CA ASP A 556 4.29 -4.05 27.92
C ASP A 556 3.24 -4.17 26.82
N VAL A 557 3.20 -5.30 26.09
CA VAL A 557 2.22 -5.57 25.03
C VAL A 557 0.79 -5.54 25.58
N LEU A 558 0.56 -6.10 26.78
CA LEU A 558 -0.75 -6.03 27.44
C LEU A 558 -1.13 -4.58 27.75
N MET A 559 -0.19 -3.78 28.25
CA MET A 559 -0.44 -2.37 28.57
C MET A 559 -0.72 -1.56 27.30
N ILE A 560 0.03 -1.80 26.22
CA ILE A 560 -0.20 -1.22 24.90
C ILE A 560 -1.62 -1.53 24.40
N TYR A 561 -2.06 -2.79 24.50
CA TYR A 561 -3.42 -3.18 24.15
C TYR A 561 -4.48 -2.45 25.00
N ARG A 562 -4.20 -2.22 26.29
CA ARG A 562 -5.07 -1.41 27.15
C ARG A 562 -5.13 0.05 26.70
N PHE A 563 -3.99 0.70 26.42
CA PHE A 563 -3.96 2.07 25.90
C PHE A 563 -4.74 2.19 24.60
N ARG A 564 -4.56 1.25 23.66
CA ARG A 564 -5.34 1.20 22.42
C ARG A 564 -6.84 1.21 22.67
N ASN A 565 -7.33 0.38 23.59
CA ASN A 565 -8.76 0.33 23.90
C ASN A 565 -9.25 1.62 24.57
N LEU A 566 -8.45 2.21 25.46
CA LEU A 566 -8.80 3.48 26.10
C LEU A 566 -8.88 4.62 25.07
N ILE A 567 -7.94 4.69 24.12
CA ILE A 567 -7.95 5.67 23.04
C ILE A 567 -9.18 5.49 22.14
N VAL A 568 -9.44 4.27 21.66
CA VAL A 568 -10.56 3.97 20.75
C VAL A 568 -11.92 4.31 21.38
N HIS A 569 -12.07 4.07 22.68
CA HIS A 569 -13.30 4.38 23.41
C HIS A 569 -13.34 5.79 24.01
N ASN A 570 -12.36 6.65 23.68
CA ASN A 570 -12.20 8.00 24.22
C ASN A 570 -12.31 8.06 25.76
N ALA A 571 -11.75 7.04 26.41
CA ALA A 571 -11.70 6.93 27.86
C ALA A 571 -10.52 7.72 28.43
N HIS A 572 -10.53 8.01 29.74
CA HIS A 572 -9.40 8.69 30.39
C HIS A 572 -8.19 7.75 30.52
N PHE A 573 -7.01 8.24 30.18
CA PHE A 573 -5.72 7.55 30.33
C PHE A 573 -4.59 8.53 30.61
N ASP A 574 -3.45 8.01 31.08
CA ASP A 574 -2.29 8.83 31.44
C ASP A 574 -1.48 9.23 30.19
N ASN A 575 -1.57 10.51 29.83
CA ASN A 575 -0.84 11.09 28.70
C ASN A 575 0.67 11.21 28.94
N ALA A 576 1.14 11.19 30.20
CA ALA A 576 2.57 11.23 30.50
C ALA A 576 3.25 9.88 30.23
N LEU A 577 2.53 8.77 30.42
CA LEU A 577 3.04 7.43 30.14
C LEU A 577 2.92 7.02 28.67
N LEU A 578 1.97 7.62 27.93
CA LEU A 578 1.71 7.25 26.53
C LEU A 578 2.97 7.30 25.64
N PRO A 579 3.81 8.36 25.66
CA PRO A 579 5.02 8.41 24.83
C PRO A 579 5.98 7.23 25.05
N TYR A 580 6.08 6.72 26.28
CA TYR A 580 6.92 5.56 26.59
C TYR A 580 6.40 4.29 25.91
N PHE A 581 5.08 4.04 26.00
CA PHE A 581 4.47 2.89 25.34
C PHE A 581 4.41 3.04 23.82
N VAL A 582 4.32 4.27 23.29
CA VAL A 582 4.47 4.54 21.85
C VAL A 582 5.88 4.18 21.37
N TRP A 583 6.91 4.56 22.13
CA TRP A 583 8.29 4.17 21.82
C TRP A 583 8.47 2.65 21.82
N LYS A 584 7.90 1.95 22.82
CA LYS A 584 7.92 0.48 22.90
C LYS A 584 7.24 -0.19 21.70
N ILE A 585 6.00 0.19 21.39
CA ILE A 585 5.28 -0.45 20.27
C ILE A 585 5.93 -0.14 18.93
N ARG A 586 6.50 1.06 18.74
CA ARG A 586 7.30 1.41 17.56
C ARG A 586 8.47 0.44 17.36
N ASP A 587 9.17 0.11 18.45
CA ASP A 587 10.28 -0.83 18.41
C ASP A 587 9.81 -2.27 18.14
N TYR A 588 8.78 -2.71 18.87
CA TYR A 588 8.22 -4.06 18.73
C TYR A 588 7.68 -4.34 17.33
N SER A 589 6.88 -3.41 16.79
CA SER A 589 6.31 -3.52 15.45
C SER A 589 7.38 -3.47 14.37
N GLY A 590 8.32 -2.51 14.44
CA GLY A 590 9.37 -2.36 13.44
C GLY A 590 10.29 -3.57 13.37
N THR A 591 10.70 -4.10 14.53
CA THR A 591 11.54 -5.31 14.61
C THR A 591 10.82 -6.53 14.05
N LEU A 592 9.55 -6.75 14.42
CA LEU A 592 8.76 -7.86 13.88
C LEU A 592 8.62 -7.77 12.36
N ILE A 593 8.22 -6.61 11.84
CA ILE A 593 8.03 -6.39 10.40
C ILE A 593 9.33 -6.65 9.64
N ARG A 594 10.45 -6.04 10.06
CA ARG A 594 11.75 -6.23 9.39
C ARG A 594 12.22 -7.68 9.43
N LYS A 595 12.04 -8.38 10.54
CA LYS A 595 12.38 -9.81 10.65
C LYS A 595 11.56 -10.65 9.68
N LEU A 596 10.25 -10.40 9.58
CA LEU A 596 9.38 -11.13 8.64
C LEU A 596 9.73 -10.84 7.18
N ILE A 597 10.07 -9.59 6.84
CA ILE A 597 10.55 -9.24 5.49
C ILE A 597 11.82 -10.04 5.15
N GLN A 598 12.79 -10.07 6.07
CA GLN A 598 14.05 -10.76 5.87
C GLN A 598 13.85 -12.27 5.70
N GLU A 599 13.04 -12.92 6.55
CA GLU A 599 12.78 -14.36 6.46
C GLU A 599 12.04 -14.74 5.16
N LEU A 600 11.08 -13.93 4.71
CA LEU A 600 10.37 -14.15 3.44
C LEU A 600 11.24 -13.93 2.20
N SER A 601 12.27 -13.08 2.31
CA SER A 601 13.22 -12.88 1.21
C SER A 601 14.06 -14.13 0.92
N VAL A 602 14.31 -14.96 1.95
CA VAL A 602 15.10 -16.19 1.87
C VAL A 602 14.22 -17.42 1.65
N ASN A 603 13.03 -17.46 2.25
CA ASN A 603 12.15 -18.61 2.27
C ASN A 603 10.77 -18.28 1.68
N ASP A 604 10.28 -19.07 0.72
CA ASP A 604 8.93 -18.90 0.13
C ASP A 604 7.81 -19.49 1.03
N ASN A 605 7.93 -19.29 2.36
CA ASN A 605 7.06 -19.83 3.39
C ASN A 605 5.80 -18.96 3.59
N GLU A 606 4.74 -19.56 4.14
CA GLU A 606 3.59 -18.80 4.63
C GLU A 606 3.92 -18.03 5.91
N LEU A 607 3.27 -16.88 6.10
CA LEU A 607 3.47 -16.00 7.25
C LEU A 607 3.25 -16.74 8.59
N SER A 608 2.22 -17.59 8.65
CA SER A 608 1.91 -18.48 9.79
C SER A 608 3.09 -19.37 10.19
N ASN A 609 3.75 -19.99 9.21
CA ASN A 609 4.90 -20.87 9.46
C ASN A 609 6.10 -20.08 9.98
N LEU A 610 6.32 -18.84 9.51
CA LEU A 610 7.36 -17.98 10.03
C LEU A 610 7.10 -17.59 11.49
N MET A 611 5.84 -17.29 11.85
CA MET A 611 5.48 -17.01 13.25
C MET A 611 5.77 -18.23 14.16
N ILE A 612 5.45 -19.44 13.70
CA ILE A 612 5.81 -20.68 14.42
C ILE A 612 7.34 -20.81 14.55
N GLN A 613 8.09 -20.54 13.49
CA GLN A 613 9.56 -20.61 13.51
C GLN A 613 10.16 -19.63 14.51
N LEU A 614 9.64 -18.40 14.62
CA LEU A 614 10.09 -17.43 15.62
C LEU A 614 9.92 -17.99 17.04
N PHE A 615 8.76 -18.59 17.34
CA PHE A 615 8.51 -19.24 18.61
C PHE A 615 9.46 -20.42 18.86
N LEU A 616 9.61 -21.33 17.88
CA LEU A 616 10.49 -22.49 17.99
C LEU A 616 11.95 -22.09 18.20
N ASN A 617 12.41 -21.02 17.55
CA ASN A 617 13.76 -20.49 17.72
C ASN A 617 14.01 -20.02 19.15
N LYS A 618 13.03 -19.31 19.75
CA LYS A 618 13.08 -18.92 21.16
C LYS A 618 13.14 -20.15 22.08
N GLU A 619 12.24 -21.12 21.89
CA GLU A 619 12.19 -22.33 22.73
C GLU A 619 13.49 -23.14 22.63
N HIS A 620 14.04 -23.29 21.42
CA HIS A 620 15.33 -23.94 21.22
C HIS A 620 16.45 -23.22 21.98
N PHE A 621 16.51 -21.90 21.86
CA PHE A 621 17.52 -21.08 22.55
C PHE A 621 17.44 -21.24 24.07
N LEU A 622 16.23 -21.20 24.66
CA LEU A 622 16.04 -21.39 26.11
C LEU A 622 16.48 -22.79 26.57
N LEU A 623 16.23 -23.83 25.76
CA LEU A 623 16.69 -25.19 26.03
C LEU A 623 18.22 -25.34 25.92
N GLU A 624 18.86 -24.63 25.00
CA GLU A 624 20.32 -24.62 24.87
C GLU A 624 20.99 -23.94 26.06
N LEU A 625 20.41 -22.83 26.56
CA LEU A 625 20.89 -22.16 27.77
C LEU A 625 20.80 -23.07 29.00
N GLU A 626 19.71 -23.84 29.12
CA GLU A 626 19.54 -24.82 30.18
C GLU A 626 20.59 -25.94 30.13
N ARG A 627 21.03 -26.31 28.93
CA ARG A 627 22.07 -27.32 28.69
C ARG A 627 23.50 -26.76 28.80
N GLY A 628 23.66 -25.44 28.95
CA GLY A 628 24.97 -24.78 29.01
C GLY A 628 25.75 -24.80 27.69
N LYS A 629 25.04 -24.85 26.54
CA LYS A 629 25.65 -25.04 25.21
C LYS A 629 25.67 -23.80 24.32
N VAL A 630 25.31 -22.63 24.83
CA VAL A 630 25.18 -21.42 24.01
C VAL A 630 26.47 -20.63 24.01
N ASN A 631 27.08 -20.48 22.83
CA ASN A 631 28.03 -19.41 22.55
C ASN A 631 27.24 -18.24 21.92
N MET A 632 27.21 -17.09 22.61
CA MET A 632 26.43 -15.91 22.19
C MET A 632 26.98 -15.23 20.94
N PHE A 633 28.22 -15.55 20.55
CA PHE A 633 28.91 -14.93 19.42
C PHE A 633 29.22 -15.93 18.28
N GLU A 634 28.80 -17.19 18.37
CA GLU A 634 28.97 -18.14 17.27
C GLU A 634 28.03 -17.81 16.10
N ASP A 635 28.64 -17.53 14.94
CA ASP A 635 28.00 -17.11 13.68
C ASP A 635 26.72 -17.88 13.36
N LYS A 636 25.56 -17.24 13.58
CA LYS A 636 24.38 -17.48 12.75
C LYS A 636 24.48 -16.54 11.56
N LYS A 637 25.09 -17.07 10.49
CA LYS A 637 25.12 -16.44 9.16
C LYS A 637 23.73 -16.03 8.67
#